data_AF-A0A934BBK2-F1
#
_entry.id   AF-A0A934BBK2-F1
#
_cell.length_a   1.000
_cell.length_b   1.000
_cell.length_c   1.000
_cell.angle_alpha   90.00
_cell.angle_beta   90.00
_cell.angle_gamma   90.00
#
_symmetry.space_group_name_H-M   'P 1'
#
loop_
_entity.id
_entity.type
_entity.pdbx_description
1 polymer ?
#
loop_
_entity_poly.entity_id
_entity_poly.type
_entity_poly.pdbx_seq_one_letter_code
_entity_poly.pdbx_strand_id
1 'polypeptide(L)'
;MRKTSTRIRSNNSISAVIVIGGLSRNESFKTTSDIDMIFISGKGYANIVKAIIVSIRERAVAFLSKFPLHLELYSDMESMHKFRNDEVPVVLKDAGGIAQSWYGRTGRTITRLEDYEKR
;
A
#
# COMPACT_ATOMS: atom_id res chain seq x y z
N MET A 1 -8.12 -6.27 -8.41
CA MET A 1 -7.31 -6.14 -7.17
C MET A 1 -7.06 -7.47 -6.43
N ARG A 2 -8.01 -8.40 -6.26
CA ARG A 2 -7.81 -9.64 -5.49
C ARG A 2 -6.56 -10.47 -5.83
N LYS A 3 -6.22 -10.62 -7.12
CA LYS A 3 -4.99 -11.35 -7.52
C LYS A 3 -3.71 -10.59 -7.15
N THR A 4 -3.74 -9.26 -7.18
CA THR A 4 -2.62 -8.38 -6.81
C THR A 4 -2.42 -8.37 -5.29
N SER A 5 -3.49 -8.26 -4.51
CA SER A 5 -3.41 -8.30 -3.05
C SER A 5 -2.85 -9.63 -2.53
N THR A 6 -3.25 -10.77 -3.09
CA THR A 6 -2.70 -12.08 -2.70
C THR A 6 -1.21 -12.21 -3.01
N ARG A 7 -0.74 -11.77 -4.19
CA ARG A 7 0.69 -11.80 -4.56
C ARG A 7 1.56 -10.93 -3.67
N ILE A 8 1.07 -9.75 -3.32
CA ILE A 8 1.83 -8.82 -2.49
C ILE A 8 1.85 -9.29 -1.03
N ARG A 9 0.72 -9.81 -0.52
CA ARG A 9 0.66 -10.38 0.85
C ARG A 9 1.70 -11.48 1.06
N SER A 10 1.86 -12.38 0.10
CA SER A 10 2.81 -13.50 0.20
C SER A 10 4.29 -13.11 -0.04
N ASN A 11 4.60 -11.87 -0.41
CA ASN A 11 5.97 -11.48 -0.73
C ASN A 11 6.76 -10.99 0.49
N ASN A 12 7.76 -11.76 0.91
CA ASN A 12 8.59 -11.44 2.08
C ASN A 12 9.53 -10.23 1.91
N SER A 13 9.76 -9.75 0.67
CA SER A 13 10.58 -8.55 0.45
C SER A 13 9.83 -7.24 0.71
N ILE A 14 8.51 -7.31 0.92
CA ILE A 14 7.66 -6.17 1.26
C ILE A 14 7.14 -6.37 2.68
N SER A 15 7.49 -5.45 3.57
CA SER A 15 7.07 -5.47 4.97
C SER A 15 5.69 -4.86 5.17
N ALA A 16 5.37 -3.75 4.51
CA ALA A 16 4.03 -3.17 4.59
C ALA A 16 3.53 -2.68 3.23
N VAL A 17 2.21 -2.69 3.10
CA VAL A 17 1.48 -2.20 1.93
C VAL A 17 0.33 -1.36 2.43
N ILE A 18 0.34 -0.10 2.04
CA ILE A 18 -0.67 0.88 2.43
C ILE A 18 -1.34 1.36 1.15
N VAL A 19 -2.66 1.47 1.18
CA VAL A 19 -3.45 2.01 0.08
C VAL A 19 -4.08 3.32 0.55
N ILE A 20 -3.89 4.37 -0.23
CA ILE A 20 -4.36 5.75 0.00
C ILE A 20 -5.13 6.21 -1.25
N GLY A 21 -5.80 7.35 -1.21
CA GLY A 21 -6.57 7.92 -2.32
C GLY A 21 -8.08 7.72 -2.18
N GLY A 22 -8.84 7.81 -3.28
CA GLY A 22 -10.32 7.78 -3.26
C GLY A 22 -10.94 6.56 -2.54
N LEU A 23 -10.22 5.43 -2.52
CA LEU A 23 -10.58 4.22 -1.78
C LEU A 23 -10.64 4.45 -0.25
N SER A 24 -9.78 5.32 0.29
CA SER A 24 -9.76 5.68 1.71
C SER A 24 -10.84 6.70 2.11
N ARG A 25 -11.45 7.39 1.12
CA ARG A 25 -12.39 8.50 1.35
C ARG A 25 -13.86 8.10 1.29
N ASN A 26 -14.19 6.80 1.21
CA ASN A 26 -15.55 6.30 1.00
C ASN A 26 -16.22 6.83 -0.29
N GLU A 27 -15.46 7.40 -1.23
CA GLU A 27 -16.01 7.82 -2.51
C GLU A 27 -16.29 6.57 -3.33
N SER A 28 -17.56 6.40 -3.72
CA SER A 28 -18.05 5.25 -4.49
C SER A 28 -17.10 4.95 -5.64
N PHE A 29 -16.71 3.68 -5.75
CA PHE A 29 -15.82 3.11 -6.77
C PHE A 29 -16.12 3.69 -8.16
N LYS A 30 -15.50 4.82 -8.51
CA LYS A 30 -15.54 5.30 -9.89
C LYS A 30 -14.52 4.44 -10.62
N THR A 31 -14.87 3.95 -11.80
CA THR A 31 -14.03 3.08 -12.64
C THR A 31 -12.68 3.72 -13.00
N THR A 32 -12.51 5.01 -12.67
CA THR A 32 -11.33 5.86 -12.88
C THR A 32 -10.61 6.27 -11.60
N SER A 33 -10.96 5.76 -10.42
CA SER A 33 -10.31 6.17 -9.17
C SER A 33 -8.84 5.78 -9.18
N ASP A 34 -7.95 6.76 -9.11
CA ASP A 34 -6.52 6.58 -8.96
C ASP A 34 -6.25 5.83 -7.65
N ILE A 35 -5.61 4.66 -7.75
CA ILE A 35 -5.21 3.88 -6.59
C ILE A 35 -3.78 4.28 -6.25
N ASP A 36 -3.57 4.87 -5.09
CA ASP A 36 -2.24 5.16 -4.56
C ASP A 36 -1.82 4.02 -3.64
N MET A 37 -0.77 3.30 -4.01
CA MET A 37 -0.19 2.22 -3.20
C MET A 37 1.21 2.59 -2.73
N ILE A 38 1.50 2.30 -1.48
CA ILE A 38 2.80 2.52 -0.86
C ILE A 38 3.33 1.17 -0.42
N PHE A 39 4.52 0.85 -0.91
CA PHE A 39 5.26 -0.32 -0.50
C PHE A 39 6.38 0.09 0.45
N ILE A 40 6.48 -0.62 1.56
CA ILE A 40 7.61 -0.53 2.46
C ILE A 40 8.41 -1.80 2.30
N SER A 41 9.63 -1.68 1.80
CA SER A 41 10.52 -2.83 1.64
C SER A 41 10.92 -3.44 2.99
N GLY A 42 11.25 -4.72 2.97
CA GLY A 42 11.90 -5.37 4.12
C GLY A 42 13.32 -4.87 4.31
N LYS A 43 13.86 -5.02 5.53
CA LYS A 43 15.22 -4.60 5.86
C LYS A 43 16.26 -5.32 4.97
N GLY A 44 17.30 -4.58 4.57
CA GLY A 44 18.46 -5.09 3.84
C GLY A 44 18.38 -4.93 2.31
N TYR A 45 19.55 -4.74 1.69
CA TYR A 45 19.68 -4.43 0.25
C TYR A 45 19.00 -5.43 -0.67
N ALA A 46 19.09 -6.73 -0.39
CA ALA A 46 18.45 -7.77 -1.19
C ALA A 46 16.92 -7.62 -1.22
N ASN A 47 16.30 -7.20 -0.11
CA ASN A 47 14.86 -6.97 -0.05
C ASN A 47 14.47 -5.69 -0.77
N ILE A 48 15.30 -4.64 -0.72
CA ILE A 48 15.09 -3.41 -1.49
C ILE A 48 15.08 -3.72 -2.99
N VAL A 49 16.09 -4.43 -3.50
CA VAL A 49 16.16 -4.81 -4.93
C VAL A 49 14.96 -5.64 -5.34
N LYS A 50 14.58 -6.65 -4.53
CA LYS A 50 13.37 -7.45 -4.78
C LYS A 50 12.10 -6.60 -4.77
N ALA A 51 11.98 -5.65 -3.84
CA ALA A 51 10.83 -4.76 -3.76
C ALA A 51 10.74 -3.83 -4.99
N ILE A 52 11.87 -3.35 -5.52
CA ILE A 52 11.92 -2.60 -6.79
C ILE A 52 11.38 -3.46 -7.94
N ILE A 53 11.85 -4.70 -8.09
CA ILE A 53 11.39 -5.62 -9.14
C ILE A 53 9.88 -5.86 -9.04
N VAL A 54 9.36 -6.06 -7.82
CA VAL A 54 7.94 -6.28 -7.58
C VAL A 54 7.12 -5.03 -7.89
N SER A 55 7.63 -3.85 -7.54
CA SER A 55 7.00 -2.56 -7.83
C SER A 55 6.88 -2.33 -9.35
N ILE A 56 7.95 -2.59 -10.10
CA ILE A 56 7.94 -2.52 -11.57
C ILE A 56 6.93 -3.51 -12.15
N ARG A 57 6.91 -4.75 -11.64
CA ARG A 57 5.97 -5.78 -12.09
C ARG A 57 4.52 -5.36 -11.86
N GLU A 58 4.16 -4.84 -10.69
CA GLU A 58 2.78 -4.44 -10.43
C GLU A 58 2.37 -3.19 -11.22
N ARG A 59 3.28 -2.24 -11.46
CA ARG A 59 3.05 -1.14 -12.42
C ARG A 59 2.78 -1.66 -13.83
N ALA A 60 3.55 -2.65 -14.30
CA ALA A 60 3.33 -3.27 -15.60
C ALA A 60 1.98 -4.01 -15.68
N VAL A 61 1.61 -4.74 -14.63
CA VAL A 61 0.30 -5.41 -14.53
C VAL A 61 -0.84 -4.38 -14.57
N ALA A 62 -0.70 -3.27 -13.87
CA ALA A 62 -1.69 -2.19 -13.86
C ALA A 62 -1.86 -1.55 -15.24
N PHE A 63 -0.74 -1.26 -15.90
CA PHE A 63 -0.72 -0.75 -17.27
C PHE A 63 -1.43 -1.70 -18.25
N LEU A 64 -1.10 -2.99 -18.21
CA LEU A 64 -1.74 -4.01 -19.06
C LEU A 64 -3.23 -4.18 -18.74
N SER A 65 -3.62 -3.96 -17.48
CA SER A 65 -5.00 -4.06 -17.02
C SER A 65 -5.78 -2.75 -17.17
N LYS A 66 -5.16 -1.70 -17.75
CA LYS A 66 -5.76 -0.39 -18.03
C LYS A 66 -6.38 0.31 -16.80
N PHE A 67 -5.76 0.18 -15.63
CA PHE A 67 -6.16 0.96 -14.46
C PHE A 67 -5.00 1.87 -14.00
N PRO A 68 -5.29 3.12 -13.58
CA PRO A 68 -4.27 4.00 -13.06
C PRO A 68 -3.78 3.50 -11.69
N LEU A 69 -2.47 3.28 -11.59
CA LEU A 69 -1.80 2.89 -10.35
C LEU A 69 -0.64 3.82 -10.09
N HIS A 70 -0.74 4.62 -9.03
CA HIS A 70 0.41 5.28 -8.45
C HIS A 70 1.02 4.34 -7.42
N LEU A 71 2.31 4.01 -7.55
CA LEU A 71 2.98 3.09 -6.62
C LEU A 71 4.28 3.69 -6.14
N GLU A 72 4.36 4.03 -4.86
CA GLU A 72 5.57 4.52 -4.21
C GLU A 72 6.26 3.40 -3.44
N LEU A 73 7.59 3.42 -3.42
CA LEU A 73 8.40 2.43 -2.71
C LEU A 73 9.35 3.15 -1.76
N TYR A 74 9.32 2.77 -0.49
CA TYR A 74 10.19 3.30 0.54
C TYR A 74 10.99 2.19 1.24
N SER A 75 12.18 2.55 1.75
CA SER A 75 13.00 1.71 2.61
C SER A 75 12.45 1.61 4.03
N ASP A 76 11.70 2.62 4.46
CA ASP A 76 11.22 2.80 5.83
C ASP A 76 10.02 3.76 5.84
N MET A 77 9.28 3.75 6.94
CA MET A 77 8.09 4.61 7.11
C MET A 77 8.45 6.08 7.40
N GLU A 78 9.68 6.39 7.78
CA GLU A 78 10.08 7.76 8.16
C GLU A 78 10.36 8.62 6.93
N SER A 79 10.86 8.00 5.86
CA SER A 79 11.06 8.60 4.54
C SER A 79 9.75 8.89 3.80
N MET A 80 8.63 8.38 4.31
CA MET A 80 7.32 8.55 3.70
C MET A 80 6.86 10.00 3.87
N HIS A 81 6.49 10.66 2.76
CA HIS A 81 5.94 12.02 2.84
C HIS A 81 4.62 12.00 3.65
N LYS A 82 4.37 13.08 4.41
CA LYS A 82 3.13 13.22 5.18
C LYS A 82 1.94 13.31 4.22
N PHE A 83 1.15 12.23 4.16
CA PHE A 83 -0.14 12.26 3.49
C PHE A 83 -1.11 13.20 4.20
N ARG A 84 -2.11 13.64 3.42
CA ARG A 84 -3.22 14.47 3.86
C ARG A 84 -3.87 13.91 5.13
N ASN A 85 -4.19 14.79 6.07
CA ASN A 85 -4.69 14.39 7.39
C ASN A 85 -6.11 13.78 7.35
N ASP A 86 -6.85 14.00 6.26
CA ASP A 86 -8.22 13.53 6.06
C ASP A 86 -8.31 12.16 5.38
N GLU A 87 -7.19 11.52 5.04
CA GLU A 87 -7.18 10.20 4.41
C GLU A 87 -6.94 9.10 5.46
N VAL A 88 -7.86 8.12 5.52
CA VAL A 88 -7.74 6.96 6.41
C VAL A 88 -7.05 5.82 5.66
N PRO A 89 -5.76 5.55 5.92
CA PRO A 89 -5.00 4.55 5.17
C PRO A 89 -5.63 3.16 5.30
N VAL A 90 -5.75 2.45 4.16
CA VAL A 90 -6.15 1.04 4.14
C VAL A 90 -4.88 0.18 4.11
N VAL A 91 -4.64 -0.54 5.20
CA VAL A 91 -3.47 -1.39 5.36
C VAL A 91 -3.77 -2.79 4.83
N LEU A 92 -3.02 -3.19 3.80
CA LEU A 92 -3.21 -4.44 3.07
C LEU A 92 -2.22 -5.52 3.53
N LYS A 93 -1.04 -5.09 3.99
CA LYS A 93 -0.03 -5.91 4.64
C LYS A 93 0.69 -5.08 5.70
N ASP A 94 0.95 -5.68 6.86
CA ASP A 94 1.72 -5.06 7.93
C ASP A 94 2.54 -6.11 8.70
N ALA A 95 3.67 -6.51 8.13
CA ALA A 95 4.58 -7.44 8.75
C ALA A 95 5.31 -6.76 9.92
N GLY A 96 5.12 -7.29 11.13
CA GLY A 96 5.73 -6.74 12.34
C GLY A 96 5.04 -5.47 12.87
N GLY A 97 3.84 -5.12 12.39
CA GLY A 97 3.07 -3.99 12.90
C GLY A 97 3.70 -2.62 12.64
N ILE A 98 4.54 -2.50 11.61
CA ILE A 98 5.29 -1.28 11.29
C ILE A 98 4.35 -0.14 10.88
N ALA A 99 3.30 -0.43 10.11
CA ALA A 99 2.34 0.57 9.67
C ALA A 99 1.46 0.99 10.85
N GLN A 100 0.94 0.03 11.62
CA GLN A 100 0.16 0.29 12.83
C GLN A 100 0.95 1.14 13.84
N SER A 101 2.23 0.83 14.06
CA SER A 101 3.07 1.57 14.99
C SER A 101 3.38 2.99 14.51
N TRP A 102 3.56 3.21 13.21
CA TRP A 102 3.83 4.54 12.67
C TRP A 102 2.57 5.42 12.67
N TYR A 103 1.42 4.89 12.21
CA TYR A 103 0.16 5.63 12.24
C TYR A 103 -0.33 5.87 13.68
N GLY A 104 -0.14 4.92 14.60
CA GLY A 104 -0.43 5.11 16.02
C GLY A 104 0.40 6.26 16.65
N ARG A 105 1.69 6.36 16.32
CA ARG A 105 2.55 7.49 16.74
C ARG A 105 2.09 8.84 16.20
N THR A 106 1.42 8.85 15.04
CA THR A 106 0.87 10.08 14.44
C THR A 106 -0.57 10.36 14.86
N GLY A 107 -1.14 9.56 15.78
CA GLY A 107 -2.52 9.70 16.24
C GLY A 107 -3.58 9.33 15.21
N ARG A 108 -3.19 8.61 14.15
CA ARG A 108 -4.05 8.25 13.02
C ARG A 108 -4.61 6.84 13.15
N THR A 109 -5.87 6.68 12.79
CA THR A 109 -6.52 5.36 12.72
C THR A 109 -6.23 4.70 11.38
N ILE A 110 -6.01 3.38 11.38
CA ILE A 110 -5.85 2.59 10.15
C ILE A 110 -7.08 1.71 9.94
N THR A 111 -7.42 1.43 8.69
CA THR A 111 -8.42 0.42 8.33
C THR A 111 -7.70 -0.80 7.74
N ARG A 112 -8.00 -2.01 8.18
CA ARG A 112 -7.48 -3.21 7.51
C ARG A 112 -8.33 -3.51 6.29
N LEU A 113 -7.72 -4.05 5.23
CA LEU A 113 -8.47 -4.42 4.03
C LEU A 113 -9.65 -5.38 4.34
N GLU A 114 -9.48 -6.28 5.31
CA GLU A 114 -10.51 -7.24 5.74
C GLU A 114 -11.73 -6.57 6.38
N ASP A 115 -11.54 -5.41 7.01
CA ASP A 115 -12.62 -4.61 7.60
C ASP A 115 -13.27 -3.70 6.56
N TYR A 116 -12.52 -3.33 5.51
CA TYR A 116 -13.04 -2.58 4.37
C TYR A 116 -13.94 -3.44 3.48
N GLU A 117 -13.56 -4.69 3.18
CA GLU A 117 -14.37 -5.60 2.34
C GLU A 117 -15.70 -6.05 3.00
N LYS A 118 -15.91 -5.78 4.29
CA LYS A 118 -17.13 -6.11 5.05
C LYS A 118 -18.13 -4.95 5.17
N ARG A 119 -17.77 -3.76 4.70
CA ARG A 119 -18.64 -2.56 4.65
C ARG A 119 -19.35 -2.47 3.31
#